data_AF-A0A6A4VPN8-F1
#
_entry.id   AF-A0A6A4VPN8-F1
#
_cell.length_a   1.000
_cell.length_b   1.000
_cell.length_c   1.000
_cell.angle_alpha   90.00
_cell.angle_beta   90.00
_cell.angle_gamma   90.00
#
_symmetry.space_group_name_H-M   'P 1'
#
loop_
_entity.id
_entity.type
_entity.pdbx_description
1 polymer ?
#
loop_
_entity_poly.entity_id
_entity_poly.type
_entity_poly.pdbx_seq_one_letter_code
_entity_poly.pdbx_strand_id
1 'polypeptide(L)'
;MSRVIWSWPSWLRPWSRSWGLQEAQLRTVANGYVRGALEYAAAAWLPAASEAHVELIERELRAAARAVTGCTASTPTAPLMAEAGIPPARVRCPALAARMVGLAASLPGDDPLHAVGEMHVAPRLRTTTGWRDVGHRALAWTGAADVKVEGRPTKTIPPWDHHGEAVTFCMDVGPGGQRAAPAHIRRGAAEATLEHLPPRATWIWSDGSAEGGVSQGGGGATITFPSGETREVRVPAGQLCSSTRAELCALKAALNAIRDADADIADDPIVICTDSQAALRMLESGASSQTTHLGISIWEDLLALSSRGSPIRLQWEWPSSFFKDIMRDRMPAPLNNLDRDAAVNVHQLRAGHWGRSEQYLHRIGRRPIPTCQQCNLKACPAARCIVCREGADTPEHVLLRCPCLAGARLRLTGNIHIRPEQLKDGELVAALAAGYLRHKEPLTGLQAGPSRP
;
A
#
# COMPACT_ATOMS: atom_id res chain seq x y z
N MET A 1 -38.98 -15.17 13.08
CA MET A 1 -38.94 -14.43 11.80
C MET A 1 -38.70 -15.42 10.69
N SER A 2 -39.79 -15.78 10.05
CA SER A 2 -39.94 -16.97 9.23
C SER A 2 -39.81 -16.60 7.76
N ARG A 3 -39.06 -17.41 7.01
CA ARG A 3 -39.06 -17.48 5.53
C ARG A 3 -38.94 -16.15 4.77
N VAL A 4 -37.75 -15.57 4.77
CA VAL A 4 -37.21 -14.96 3.54
C VAL A 4 -36.08 -15.88 3.09
N ILE A 5 -36.48 -16.93 2.36
CA ILE A 5 -35.54 -17.78 1.62
C ILE A 5 -35.00 -16.88 0.52
N TRP A 6 -33.80 -16.33 0.73
CA TRP A 6 -32.98 -15.86 -0.39
C TRP A 6 -32.59 -17.09 -1.18
N SER A 7 -33.45 -17.50 -2.10
CA SER A 7 -33.05 -18.34 -3.21
C SER A 7 -31.90 -17.62 -3.88
N TRP A 8 -30.70 -18.22 -3.81
CA TRP A 8 -29.57 -17.86 -4.65
C TRP A 8 -30.07 -17.52 -6.05
N PRO A 9 -29.71 -16.36 -6.64
CA PRO A 9 -30.13 -16.05 -7.99
C PRO A 9 -29.66 -17.19 -8.91
N SER A 10 -30.63 -17.89 -9.50
CA SER A 10 -30.44 -19.02 -10.42
C SER A 10 -29.65 -18.66 -11.67
N TRP A 11 -29.26 -17.39 -11.84
CA TRP A 11 -28.47 -16.86 -12.94
C TRP A 11 -26.95 -17.10 -12.79
N LEU A 12 -26.47 -17.66 -11.65
CA LEU A 12 -25.04 -17.93 -11.42
C LEU A 12 -24.56 -19.34 -11.81
N ARG A 13 -25.42 -20.20 -12.37
CA ARG A 13 -25.02 -21.46 -13.02
C ARG A 13 -25.95 -21.67 -14.23
N PRO A 14 -25.50 -21.74 -15.51
CA PRO A 14 -24.19 -22.15 -16.01
C PRO A 14 -23.59 -21.22 -17.10
N TRP A 15 -22.37 -20.71 -16.93
CA TRP A 15 -21.61 -20.10 -18.04
C TRP A 15 -20.13 -20.50 -17.98
N SER A 16 -19.55 -20.60 -19.18
CA SER A 16 -18.59 -21.62 -19.65
C SER A 16 -17.10 -21.27 -19.46
N ARG A 17 -16.21 -22.11 -20.02
CA ARG A 17 -14.75 -21.90 -20.12
C ARG A 17 -14.31 -20.62 -20.87
N SER A 18 -15.20 -19.69 -21.20
CA SER A 18 -14.85 -18.35 -21.71
C SER A 18 -15.92 -17.26 -21.50
N TRP A 19 -17.00 -17.52 -20.74
CA TRP A 19 -18.04 -16.52 -20.43
C TRP A 19 -18.47 -16.66 -18.95
N GLY A 20 -18.40 -15.57 -18.19
CA GLY A 20 -18.80 -15.52 -16.77
C GLY A 20 -17.90 -14.64 -15.89
N LEU A 21 -18.34 -14.35 -14.67
CA LEU A 21 -17.49 -13.68 -13.67
C LEU A 21 -16.33 -14.62 -13.27
N GLN A 22 -15.12 -14.09 -13.27
CA GLN A 22 -13.93 -14.81 -12.81
C GLN A 22 -14.00 -15.03 -11.29
N GLU A 23 -13.24 -15.99 -10.79
CA GLU A 23 -13.19 -16.32 -9.35
C GLU A 23 -12.94 -15.08 -8.48
N ALA A 24 -12.02 -14.19 -8.88
CA ALA A 24 -11.74 -12.95 -8.16
C ALA A 24 -12.97 -12.02 -8.08
N GLN A 25 -13.76 -11.95 -9.14
CA GLN A 25 -14.99 -11.15 -9.19
C GLN A 25 -16.09 -11.80 -8.35
N LEU A 26 -16.26 -13.12 -8.45
CA LEU A 26 -17.20 -13.89 -7.61
C LEU A 26 -16.87 -13.77 -6.13
N ARG A 27 -15.58 -13.83 -5.77
CA ARG A 27 -15.09 -13.63 -4.40
C ARG A 27 -15.40 -12.22 -3.89
N THR A 28 -15.28 -11.21 -4.75
CA THR A 28 -15.63 -9.83 -4.43
C THR A 28 -17.14 -9.71 -4.13
N VAL A 29 -17.98 -10.29 -4.99
CA VAL A 29 -19.45 -10.33 -4.79
C VAL A 29 -19.81 -11.10 -3.52
N ALA A 30 -19.21 -12.27 -3.29
CA ALA A 30 -19.46 -13.08 -2.11
C ALA A 30 -19.11 -12.35 -0.81
N ASN A 31 -17.96 -11.65 -0.78
CA ASN A 31 -17.57 -10.87 0.40
C ASN A 31 -18.44 -9.62 0.58
N GLY A 32 -18.83 -8.94 -0.51
CA GLY A 32 -19.66 -7.73 -0.45
C GLY A 32 -21.10 -8.01 -0.03
N TYR A 33 -21.78 -8.92 -0.72
CA TYR A 33 -23.23 -9.14 -0.55
C TYR A 33 -23.56 -10.24 0.46
N VAL A 34 -22.87 -11.39 0.39
CA VAL A 34 -23.19 -12.53 1.26
C VAL A 34 -22.58 -12.32 2.64
N ARG A 35 -21.24 -12.19 2.72
CA ARG A 35 -20.58 -11.97 4.00
C ARG A 35 -20.98 -10.64 4.62
N GLY A 36 -21.09 -9.56 3.84
CA GLY A 36 -21.53 -8.25 4.37
C GLY A 36 -22.86 -8.31 5.10
N ALA A 37 -23.83 -9.07 4.58
CA ALA A 37 -25.12 -9.30 5.23
C ALA A 37 -25.00 -10.20 6.47
N LEU A 38 -24.25 -11.31 6.37
CA LEU A 38 -24.08 -12.28 7.47
C LEU A 38 -23.29 -11.72 8.66
N GLU A 39 -22.26 -10.93 8.39
CA GLU A 39 -21.36 -10.35 9.39
C GLU A 39 -21.69 -8.89 9.73
N TYR A 40 -22.91 -8.43 9.42
CA TYR A 40 -23.34 -7.08 9.80
C TYR A 40 -23.28 -6.90 11.32
N ALA A 41 -22.57 -5.85 11.76
CA ALA A 41 -22.29 -5.59 13.17
C ALA A 41 -21.64 -6.78 13.93
N ALA A 42 -21.00 -7.73 13.23
CA ALA A 42 -20.44 -8.95 13.83
C ALA A 42 -19.46 -8.68 14.96
N ALA A 43 -18.76 -7.56 14.94
CA ALA A 43 -17.88 -7.19 16.04
C ALA A 43 -18.60 -7.15 17.40
N ALA A 44 -19.89 -6.77 17.44
CA ALA A 44 -20.66 -6.65 18.68
C ALA A 44 -21.16 -7.99 19.23
N TRP A 45 -21.61 -8.90 18.36
CA TRP A 45 -22.30 -10.14 18.76
C TRP A 45 -21.48 -11.42 18.57
N LEU A 46 -20.56 -11.47 17.58
CA LEU A 46 -19.78 -12.68 17.27
C LEU A 46 -18.89 -13.16 18.43
N PRO A 47 -18.25 -12.26 19.22
CA PRO A 47 -17.51 -12.67 20.42
C PRO A 47 -18.34 -13.44 21.46
N ALA A 48 -19.64 -13.19 21.51
CA ALA A 48 -20.58 -13.80 22.46
C ALA A 48 -21.41 -14.93 21.84
N ALA A 49 -21.28 -15.16 20.53
CA ALA A 49 -22.05 -16.17 19.82
C ALA A 49 -21.58 -17.59 20.16
N SER A 50 -22.54 -18.49 20.40
CA SER A 50 -22.26 -19.92 20.57
C SER A 50 -21.83 -20.56 19.25
N GLU A 51 -21.01 -21.63 19.32
CA GLU A 51 -20.55 -22.37 18.14
C GLU A 51 -21.71 -22.84 17.22
N ALA A 52 -22.85 -23.26 17.79
CA ALA A 52 -24.03 -23.66 17.00
C ALA A 52 -24.60 -22.52 16.14
N HIS A 53 -24.56 -21.27 16.61
CA HIS A 53 -25.00 -20.10 15.84
C HIS A 53 -23.95 -19.66 14.81
N VAL A 54 -22.66 -19.78 15.16
CA VAL A 54 -21.56 -19.53 14.22
C VAL A 54 -21.60 -20.53 13.06
N GLU A 55 -21.92 -21.79 13.33
CA GLU A 55 -22.07 -22.84 12.32
C GLU A 55 -23.14 -22.51 11.27
N LEU A 56 -24.22 -21.83 11.65
CA LEU A 56 -25.24 -21.35 10.68
C LEU A 56 -24.63 -20.40 9.66
N ILE A 57 -23.75 -19.50 10.11
CA ILE A 57 -23.06 -18.53 9.27
C ILE A 57 -22.00 -19.23 8.42
N GLU A 58 -21.22 -20.12 9.02
CA GLU A 58 -20.19 -20.85 8.31
C GLU A 58 -20.75 -21.75 7.21
N ARG A 59 -21.94 -22.32 7.40
CA ARG A 59 -22.63 -23.09 6.36
C ARG A 59 -22.91 -22.22 5.12
N GLU A 60 -23.39 -20.99 5.32
CA GLU A 60 -23.66 -20.06 4.22
C GLU A 60 -22.35 -19.57 3.56
N LEU A 61 -21.30 -19.31 4.35
CA LEU A 61 -19.98 -18.96 3.82
C LEU A 61 -19.36 -20.11 3.01
N ARG A 62 -19.54 -21.36 3.42
CA ARG A 62 -19.12 -22.54 2.64
C ARG A 62 -19.92 -22.68 1.34
N ALA A 63 -21.21 -22.38 1.36
CA ALA A 63 -22.02 -22.34 0.14
C ALA A 63 -21.48 -21.28 -0.83
N ALA A 64 -21.14 -20.09 -0.32
CA ALA A 64 -20.49 -19.05 -1.09
C ALA A 64 -19.11 -19.47 -1.63
N ALA A 65 -18.27 -20.11 -0.80
CA ALA A 65 -16.97 -20.61 -1.22
C ALA A 65 -17.08 -21.61 -2.38
N ARG A 66 -18.04 -22.56 -2.33
CA ARG A 66 -18.30 -23.50 -3.44
C ARG A 66 -18.79 -22.82 -4.71
N ALA A 67 -19.54 -21.72 -4.60
CA ALA A 67 -19.95 -20.94 -5.75
C ALA A 67 -18.77 -20.20 -6.39
N VAL A 68 -17.85 -19.68 -5.57
CA VAL A 68 -16.63 -19.00 -6.03
C VAL A 68 -15.69 -19.98 -6.73
N THR A 69 -15.40 -21.14 -6.12
CA THR A 69 -14.41 -22.10 -6.64
C THR A 69 -14.99 -23.12 -7.62
N GLY A 70 -16.30 -23.28 -7.67
CA GLY A 70 -16.96 -24.35 -8.42
C GLY A 70 -16.85 -25.75 -7.79
N CYS A 71 -16.27 -25.87 -6.59
CA CYS A 71 -16.11 -27.14 -5.88
C CYS A 71 -17.45 -27.83 -5.56
N THR A 72 -17.41 -29.16 -5.45
CA THR A 72 -18.59 -29.98 -5.13
C THR A 72 -18.96 -29.92 -3.64
N ALA A 73 -20.16 -30.42 -3.31
CA ALA A 73 -20.63 -30.44 -1.92
C ALA A 73 -19.72 -31.27 -0.99
N SER A 74 -19.12 -32.35 -1.51
CA SER A 74 -18.24 -33.27 -0.79
C SER A 74 -16.83 -32.74 -0.54
N THR A 75 -16.46 -31.58 -1.09
CA THR A 75 -15.13 -31.00 -0.87
C THR A 75 -14.90 -30.70 0.62
N PRO A 76 -13.76 -31.12 1.20
CA PRO A 76 -13.43 -30.81 2.59
C PRO A 76 -13.43 -29.30 2.88
N THR A 77 -13.98 -28.90 4.04
CA THR A 77 -14.23 -27.50 4.38
C THR A 77 -12.96 -26.65 4.41
N ALA A 78 -11.90 -27.08 5.09
CA ALA A 78 -10.71 -26.24 5.26
C ALA A 78 -10.01 -25.91 3.92
N PRO A 79 -9.71 -26.89 3.03
CA PRO A 79 -9.19 -26.62 1.69
C PRO A 79 -10.13 -25.75 0.85
N LEU A 80 -11.45 -25.98 0.90
CA LEU A 80 -12.44 -25.18 0.17
C LEU A 80 -12.36 -23.69 0.54
N MET A 81 -12.32 -23.39 1.84
CA MET A 81 -12.29 -22.00 2.33
C MET A 81 -10.97 -21.31 1.98
N ALA A 82 -9.86 -22.06 2.05
CA ALA A 82 -8.53 -21.59 1.67
C ALA A 82 -8.45 -21.26 0.17
N GLU A 83 -8.90 -22.17 -0.69
CA GLU A 83 -8.92 -21.98 -2.14
C GLU A 83 -9.79 -20.77 -2.53
N ALA A 84 -10.99 -20.70 -1.95
CA ALA A 84 -11.91 -19.58 -2.19
C ALA A 84 -11.39 -18.23 -1.68
N GLY A 85 -10.33 -18.21 -0.84
CA GLY A 85 -9.86 -17.01 -0.17
C GLY A 85 -10.90 -16.39 0.77
N ILE A 86 -11.78 -17.21 1.34
CA ILE A 86 -12.90 -16.81 2.21
C ILE A 86 -12.56 -17.31 3.64
N PRO A 87 -12.09 -16.45 4.55
CA PRO A 87 -11.77 -16.87 5.91
C PRO A 87 -13.04 -17.26 6.70
N PRO A 88 -13.02 -18.31 7.54
CA PRO A 88 -14.15 -18.64 8.42
C PRO A 88 -14.55 -17.47 9.34
N ALA A 89 -15.83 -17.40 9.73
CA ALA A 89 -16.34 -16.30 10.55
C ALA A 89 -15.62 -16.25 11.91
N ARG A 90 -15.44 -17.41 12.55
CA ARG A 90 -14.77 -17.52 13.86
C ARG A 90 -13.34 -16.97 13.84
N VAL A 91 -12.60 -17.21 12.75
CA VAL A 91 -11.20 -16.76 12.56
C VAL A 91 -11.10 -15.24 12.49
N ARG A 92 -12.15 -14.55 12.02
CA ARG A 92 -12.19 -13.09 11.91
C ARG A 92 -12.59 -12.40 13.21
N CYS A 93 -13.19 -13.12 14.15
CA CYS A 93 -13.73 -12.55 15.39
C CYS A 93 -12.72 -11.66 16.15
N PRO A 94 -11.44 -12.07 16.36
CA PRO A 94 -10.45 -11.21 17.02
C PRO A 94 -10.19 -9.90 16.28
N ALA A 95 -10.06 -9.95 14.96
CA ALA A 95 -9.81 -8.77 14.14
C ALA A 95 -11.00 -7.80 14.11
N LEU A 96 -12.23 -8.32 14.04
CA LEU A 96 -13.44 -7.50 14.10
C LEU A 96 -13.61 -6.83 15.47
N ALA A 97 -13.35 -7.58 16.55
CA ALA A 97 -13.40 -7.05 17.91
C ALA A 97 -12.32 -5.98 18.14
N ALA A 98 -11.08 -6.19 17.69
CA ALA A 98 -10.01 -5.19 17.75
C ALA A 98 -10.37 -3.91 16.99
N ARG A 99 -11.00 -4.03 15.81
CA ARG A 99 -11.51 -2.87 15.06
C ARG A 99 -12.60 -2.11 15.82
N MET A 100 -13.45 -2.80 16.59
CA MET A 100 -14.48 -2.16 17.41
C MET A 100 -13.87 -1.42 18.61
N VAL A 101 -12.84 -1.98 19.25
CA VAL A 101 -12.04 -1.28 20.28
C VAL A 101 -11.39 -0.03 19.70
N GLY A 102 -10.73 -0.15 18.54
CA GLY A 102 -10.16 1.02 17.87
C GLY A 102 -11.21 2.06 17.46
N LEU A 103 -12.41 1.64 17.01
CA LEU A 103 -13.50 2.56 16.71
C LEU A 103 -13.97 3.31 17.97
N ALA A 104 -14.26 2.59 19.06
CA ALA A 104 -14.69 3.20 20.32
C ALA A 104 -13.64 4.19 20.85
N ALA A 105 -12.36 3.80 20.88
CA ALA A 105 -11.26 4.66 21.33
C ALA A 105 -11.05 5.89 20.43
N SER A 106 -11.43 5.82 19.15
CA SER A 106 -11.32 6.96 18.22
C SER A 106 -12.42 8.00 18.39
N LEU A 107 -13.52 7.69 19.08
CA LEU A 107 -14.64 8.61 19.25
C LEU A 107 -14.38 9.60 20.41
N PRO A 108 -15.07 10.76 20.42
CA PRO A 108 -15.01 11.72 21.52
C PRO A 108 -15.38 11.12 22.89
N GLY A 109 -14.88 11.72 23.96
CA GLY A 109 -15.11 11.23 25.33
C GLY A 109 -16.57 11.27 25.79
N ASP A 110 -17.40 12.13 25.19
CA ASP A 110 -18.84 12.21 25.43
C ASP A 110 -19.67 11.23 24.57
N ASP A 111 -19.04 10.50 23.64
CA ASP A 111 -19.71 9.50 22.82
C ASP A 111 -20.06 8.25 23.66
N PRO A 112 -21.32 7.76 23.63
CA PRO A 112 -21.71 6.57 24.38
C PRO A 112 -20.89 5.33 24.05
N LEU A 113 -20.44 5.16 22.80
CA LEU A 113 -19.62 4.02 22.41
C LEU A 113 -18.19 4.13 22.95
N HIS A 114 -17.64 5.35 23.04
CA HIS A 114 -16.36 5.57 23.72
C HIS A 114 -16.46 5.17 25.19
N ALA A 115 -17.48 5.67 25.90
CA ALA A 115 -17.73 5.30 27.30
C ALA A 115 -17.88 3.79 27.49
N VAL A 116 -18.64 3.12 26.61
CA VAL A 116 -18.80 1.65 26.64
C VAL A 116 -17.50 0.91 26.34
N GLY A 117 -16.62 1.46 25.50
CA GLY A 117 -15.31 0.88 25.19
C GLY A 117 -14.35 0.90 26.38
N GLU A 118 -14.31 2.01 27.11
CA GLU A 118 -13.45 2.21 28.29
C GLU A 118 -13.93 1.46 29.54
N MET A 119 -15.21 1.07 29.57
CA MET A 119 -15.79 0.35 30.71
C MET A 119 -15.16 -1.04 30.90
N HIS A 120 -14.60 -1.24 32.09
CA HIS A 120 -14.16 -2.54 32.57
C HIS A 120 -15.30 -3.20 33.36
N VAL A 121 -16.02 -4.14 32.73
CA VAL A 121 -17.15 -4.85 33.35
C VAL A 121 -16.84 -6.33 33.47
N ALA A 122 -16.88 -6.86 34.70
CA ALA A 122 -16.74 -8.29 34.92
C ALA A 122 -17.90 -9.04 34.23
N PRO A 123 -17.62 -10.07 33.41
CA PRO A 123 -18.68 -10.81 32.73
C PRO A 123 -19.54 -11.56 33.76
N ARG A 124 -20.87 -11.39 33.66
CA ARG A 124 -21.83 -12.10 34.52
C ARG A 124 -21.75 -13.62 34.34
N LEU A 125 -21.45 -14.09 33.12
CA LEU A 125 -21.29 -15.50 32.77
C LEU A 125 -19.86 -15.76 32.30
N ARG A 126 -19.20 -16.79 32.84
CA ARG A 126 -17.82 -17.16 32.48
C ARG A 126 -17.67 -17.56 31.00
N THR A 127 -18.75 -18.03 30.38
CA THR A 127 -18.78 -18.52 29.00
C THR A 127 -19.02 -17.42 27.96
N THR A 128 -19.38 -16.21 28.40
CA THR A 128 -19.68 -15.10 27.50
C THR A 128 -18.51 -14.13 27.47
N THR A 129 -17.85 -13.99 26.31
CA THR A 129 -16.81 -12.99 26.10
C THR A 129 -17.34 -11.80 25.31
N GLY A 130 -17.04 -10.59 25.78
CA GLY A 130 -17.39 -9.37 25.08
C GLY A 130 -16.39 -9.01 23.98
N TRP A 131 -16.78 -8.10 23.09
CA TRP A 131 -15.90 -7.56 22.06
C TRP A 131 -14.73 -6.78 22.64
N ARG A 132 -14.88 -6.17 23.83
CA ARG A 132 -13.78 -5.53 24.56
C ARG A 132 -12.67 -6.53 24.88
N ASP A 133 -12.99 -7.59 25.62
CA ASP A 133 -11.98 -8.58 26.04
C ASP A 133 -11.30 -9.26 24.85
N VAL A 134 -12.10 -9.67 23.85
CA VAL A 134 -11.57 -10.29 22.64
C VAL A 134 -10.71 -9.30 21.84
N GLY A 135 -11.14 -8.04 21.75
CA GLY A 135 -10.42 -6.98 21.03
C GLY A 135 -9.12 -6.59 21.72
N HIS A 136 -9.11 -6.32 23.02
CA HIS A 136 -7.90 -6.00 23.78
C HIS A 136 -6.91 -7.16 23.77
N ARG A 137 -7.36 -8.41 23.91
CA ARG A 137 -6.48 -9.59 23.75
C ARG A 137 -5.89 -9.67 22.34
N ALA A 138 -6.67 -9.39 21.31
CA ALA A 138 -6.19 -9.37 19.94
C ALA A 138 -5.14 -8.27 19.72
N LEU A 139 -5.38 -7.07 20.23
CA LEU A 139 -4.41 -5.96 20.18
C LEU A 139 -3.12 -6.27 20.94
N ALA A 140 -3.22 -6.88 22.13
CA ALA A 140 -2.07 -7.32 22.90
C ALA A 140 -1.25 -8.38 22.14
N TRP A 141 -1.93 -9.36 21.54
CA TRP A 141 -1.26 -10.41 20.75
C TRP A 141 -0.52 -9.85 19.52
N THR A 142 -1.02 -8.77 18.93
CA THR A 142 -0.34 -8.10 17.80
C THR A 142 0.69 -7.05 18.23
N GLY A 143 0.92 -6.84 19.53
CA GLY A 143 1.79 -5.77 20.03
C GLY A 143 1.25 -4.35 19.77
N ALA A 144 -0.06 -4.22 19.61
CA ALA A 144 -0.76 -2.97 19.27
C ALA A 144 -1.55 -2.38 20.46
N ALA A 145 -1.44 -2.96 21.66
CA ALA A 145 -2.20 -2.53 22.84
C ALA A 145 -1.88 -1.09 23.26
N ASP A 146 -0.60 -0.69 23.18
CA ASP A 146 -0.13 0.64 23.57
C ASP A 146 -0.13 1.64 22.41
N VAL A 147 -0.59 1.23 21.23
CA VAL A 147 -0.61 2.12 20.07
C VAL A 147 -1.74 3.12 20.24
N LYS A 148 -1.37 4.41 20.32
CA LYS A 148 -2.32 5.50 20.40
C LYS A 148 -3.25 5.49 19.18
N VAL A 149 -4.54 5.32 19.44
CA VAL A 149 -5.58 5.43 18.42
C VAL A 149 -5.78 6.91 18.08
N GLU A 150 -5.73 7.23 16.78
CA GLU A 150 -6.05 8.58 16.30
C GLU A 150 -7.54 8.84 16.46
N GLY A 151 -7.88 10.01 17.00
CA GLY A 151 -9.27 10.45 17.11
C GLY A 151 -9.92 10.59 15.73
N ARG A 152 -11.22 10.38 15.67
CA ARG A 152 -12.02 10.71 14.49
C ARG A 152 -12.43 12.18 14.57
N PRO A 153 -12.32 12.93 13.46
CA PRO A 153 -12.83 14.28 13.42
C PRO A 153 -14.36 14.26 13.59
N THR A 154 -14.87 15.08 14.51
CA THR A 154 -16.32 15.31 14.72
C THR A 154 -16.87 16.41 13.82
N LYS A 155 -15.97 17.29 13.34
CA LYS A 155 -16.26 18.36 12.41
C LYS A 155 -15.33 18.21 11.22
N THR A 156 -15.89 18.30 10.03
CA THR A 156 -15.14 18.42 8.79
C THR A 156 -15.21 19.86 8.30
N ILE A 157 -14.42 20.18 7.28
CA ILE A 157 -14.47 21.49 6.62
C ILE A 157 -15.88 21.64 6.03
N PRO A 158 -16.63 22.72 6.34
CA PRO A 158 -18.00 22.86 5.85
C PRO A 158 -18.06 22.83 4.32
N PRO A 159 -19.10 22.21 3.72
CA PRO A 159 -19.17 22.06 2.27
C PRO A 159 -19.28 23.39 1.53
N TRP A 160 -19.77 24.46 2.18
CA TRP A 160 -19.89 25.81 1.61
C TRP A 160 -18.62 26.67 1.76
N ASP A 161 -17.57 26.14 2.40
CA ASP A 161 -16.26 26.78 2.48
C ASP A 161 -15.52 26.57 1.14
N HIS A 162 -16.06 27.22 0.10
CA HIS A 162 -15.66 27.05 -1.29
C HIS A 162 -14.44 27.91 -1.63
N HIS A 163 -13.28 27.51 -1.13
CA HIS A 163 -11.99 28.00 -1.62
C HIS A 163 -11.24 26.96 -2.48
N GLY A 164 -11.89 25.83 -2.79
CA GLY A 164 -11.28 24.68 -3.47
C GLY A 164 -11.22 24.74 -5.00
N GLU A 165 -11.82 25.74 -5.67
CA GLU A 165 -11.82 25.81 -7.14
C GLU A 165 -10.41 25.92 -7.74
N ALA A 166 -9.45 26.45 -6.98
CA ALA A 166 -8.05 26.54 -7.38
C ALA A 166 -7.22 25.30 -7.00
N VAL A 167 -7.81 24.27 -6.36
CA VAL A 167 -7.17 22.97 -6.10
C VAL A 167 -7.72 21.93 -7.09
N THR A 168 -6.90 21.53 -8.07
CA THR A 168 -7.29 20.56 -9.09
C THR A 168 -6.63 19.20 -8.85
N PHE A 169 -7.41 18.13 -8.90
CA PHE A 169 -6.92 16.76 -8.87
C PHE A 169 -6.91 16.18 -10.29
N CYS A 170 -5.73 15.79 -10.76
CA CYS A 170 -5.53 15.19 -12.07
C CYS A 170 -4.98 13.77 -11.89
N MET A 171 -5.87 12.78 -11.93
CA MET A 171 -5.47 11.36 -11.89
C MET A 171 -5.31 10.74 -13.27
N ASP A 172 -5.73 11.48 -14.30
CA ASP A 172 -5.59 11.04 -15.67
C ASP A 172 -4.28 11.60 -16.24
N VAL A 173 -3.61 10.74 -17.01
CA VAL A 173 -2.43 11.07 -17.81
C VAL A 173 -2.80 10.83 -19.28
N GLY A 174 -4.09 10.92 -19.61
CA GLY A 174 -4.68 10.56 -20.89
C GLY A 174 -4.85 9.05 -21.09
N PRO A 175 -5.45 8.64 -22.23
CA PRO A 175 -5.67 7.23 -22.56
C PRO A 175 -4.35 6.43 -22.61
N GLY A 176 -3.24 7.12 -22.89
CA GLY A 176 -1.93 6.52 -22.85
C GLY A 176 -1.42 6.18 -21.45
N GLY A 177 -1.94 6.82 -20.39
CA GLY A 177 -1.56 6.64 -18.99
C GLY A 177 -2.22 5.46 -18.26
N GLN A 178 -3.19 4.79 -18.88
CA GLN A 178 -3.96 3.70 -18.24
C GLN A 178 -3.08 2.52 -17.83
N ARG A 179 -3.41 1.84 -16.74
CA ARG A 179 -2.65 0.63 -16.29
C ARG A 179 -2.64 -0.51 -17.32
N ALA A 180 -3.61 -0.56 -18.22
CA ALA A 180 -3.61 -1.51 -19.33
C ALA A 180 -2.72 -1.08 -20.51
N ALA A 181 -2.42 0.23 -20.59
CA ALA A 181 -1.65 0.79 -21.69
C ALA A 181 -0.17 0.40 -21.58
N PRO A 182 0.47 0.22 -22.74
CA PRO A 182 1.90 0.05 -22.82
C PRO A 182 2.71 1.15 -22.08
N ALA A 183 3.79 0.82 -21.37
CA ALA A 183 4.56 1.72 -20.52
C ALA A 183 5.31 2.89 -21.24
N HIS A 184 5.57 2.88 -22.55
CA HIS A 184 6.15 3.98 -23.33
C HIS A 184 5.04 4.91 -23.76
N ILE A 185 3.85 4.38 -24.03
CA ILE A 185 2.63 5.12 -24.23
C ILE A 185 2.26 5.79 -22.90
N ARG A 186 2.38 5.12 -21.74
CA ARG A 186 2.22 5.74 -20.40
C ARG A 186 3.29 6.77 -20.11
N ARG A 187 4.54 6.51 -20.49
CA ARG A 187 5.66 7.44 -20.31
C ARG A 187 5.52 8.66 -21.21
N GLY A 188 5.28 8.48 -22.49
CA GLY A 188 5.07 9.57 -23.43
C GLY A 188 3.83 10.38 -23.08
N ALA A 189 2.80 9.72 -22.53
CA ALA A 189 1.65 10.43 -21.99
C ALA A 189 1.99 11.21 -20.70
N ALA A 190 2.84 10.67 -19.82
CA ALA A 190 3.31 11.38 -18.62
C ALA A 190 4.26 12.54 -18.95
N GLU A 191 5.23 12.33 -19.84
CA GLU A 191 6.15 13.35 -20.35
C GLU A 191 5.37 14.45 -21.09
N ALA A 192 4.42 14.07 -21.95
CA ALA A 192 3.51 15.04 -22.56
C ALA A 192 2.69 15.78 -21.49
N THR A 193 2.16 15.09 -20.48
CA THR A 193 1.43 15.76 -19.39
C THR A 193 2.30 16.77 -18.67
N LEU A 194 3.54 16.40 -18.30
CA LEU A 194 4.53 17.28 -17.68
C LEU A 194 4.89 18.48 -18.55
N GLU A 195 5.04 18.30 -19.87
CA GLU A 195 5.31 19.39 -20.82
C GLU A 195 4.19 20.44 -20.88
N HIS A 196 2.94 20.04 -20.58
CA HIS A 196 1.79 20.95 -20.54
C HIS A 196 1.60 21.61 -19.16
N LEU A 197 2.39 21.23 -18.16
CA LEU A 197 2.36 21.87 -16.84
C LEU A 197 3.21 23.16 -16.84
N PRO A 198 2.94 24.10 -15.92
CA PRO A 198 3.64 25.37 -15.91
C PRO A 198 5.16 25.16 -15.76
N PRO A 199 5.99 25.73 -16.66
CA PRO A 199 7.45 25.53 -16.62
C PRO A 199 8.09 26.16 -15.38
N ARG A 200 7.44 27.20 -14.83
CA ARG A 200 7.82 27.85 -13.58
C ARG A 200 6.73 27.59 -12.55
N ALA A 201 7.05 26.75 -11.56
CA ALA A 201 6.15 26.32 -10.50
C ALA A 201 6.97 25.90 -9.28
N THR A 202 6.32 25.83 -8.11
CA THR A 202 6.84 25.04 -7.00
C THR A 202 6.46 23.59 -7.22
N TRP A 203 7.44 22.74 -7.47
CA TRP A 203 7.24 21.31 -7.73
C TRP A 203 7.44 20.50 -6.46
N ILE A 204 6.47 19.65 -6.11
CA ILE A 204 6.57 18.71 -5.00
C ILE A 204 6.53 17.29 -5.57
N TRP A 205 7.51 16.48 -5.21
CA TRP A 205 7.53 15.05 -5.52
C TRP A 205 7.48 14.28 -4.22
N SER A 206 6.34 13.68 -3.87
CA SER A 206 6.14 12.96 -2.61
C SER A 206 6.08 11.45 -2.80
N ASP A 207 6.67 10.70 -1.87
CA ASP A 207 6.64 9.23 -1.81
C ASP A 207 6.53 8.77 -0.33
N GLY A 208 5.79 7.69 -0.10
CA GLY A 208 5.51 7.13 1.21
C GLY A 208 5.52 5.61 1.22
N SER A 209 6.22 5.03 2.20
CA SER A 209 6.32 3.57 2.34
C SER A 209 6.05 3.09 3.75
N ALA A 210 5.57 1.85 3.85
CA ALA A 210 5.42 1.12 5.09
C ALA A 210 5.96 -0.31 4.91
N GLU A 211 6.70 -0.81 5.89
CA GLU A 211 7.21 -2.17 5.92
C GLU A 211 6.06 -3.18 5.98
N GLY A 212 6.06 -4.12 5.03
CA GLY A 212 4.95 -5.05 4.82
C GLY A 212 3.61 -4.38 4.48
N GLY A 213 3.61 -3.07 4.20
CA GLY A 213 2.42 -2.25 4.01
C GLY A 213 1.65 -1.93 5.29
N VAL A 214 2.19 -2.23 6.47
CA VAL A 214 1.46 -2.15 7.75
C VAL A 214 2.25 -1.56 8.92
N SER A 215 3.58 -1.43 8.83
CA SER A 215 4.41 -1.01 9.96
C SER A 215 5.59 -0.12 9.56
N GLN A 216 6.21 0.55 10.54
CA GLN A 216 7.39 1.40 10.39
C GLN A 216 7.31 2.35 9.19
N GLY A 217 6.20 3.09 9.10
CA GLY A 217 5.93 3.98 7.99
C GLY A 217 6.86 5.18 7.97
N GLY A 218 7.32 5.55 6.79
CA GLY A 218 8.11 6.76 6.55
C GLY A 218 7.73 7.37 5.20
N GLY A 219 7.70 8.69 5.16
CA GLY A 219 7.43 9.47 3.96
C GLY A 219 8.52 10.50 3.72
N GLY A 220 8.59 10.99 2.49
CA GLY A 220 9.46 12.10 2.15
C GLY A 220 9.00 12.80 0.89
N ALA A 221 9.48 14.02 0.69
CA ALA A 221 9.25 14.75 -0.53
C ALA A 221 10.46 15.58 -0.94
N THR A 222 10.60 15.80 -2.23
CA THR A 222 11.53 16.77 -2.82
C THR A 222 10.71 17.95 -3.35
N ILE A 223 11.05 19.14 -2.90
CA ILE A 223 10.43 20.40 -3.30
C ILE A 223 11.44 21.15 -4.16
N THR A 224 11.05 21.58 -5.35
CA THR A 224 11.83 22.46 -6.22
C THR A 224 11.09 23.79 -6.34
N PHE A 225 11.70 24.86 -5.83
CA PHE A 225 11.14 26.21 -5.89
C PHE A 225 11.34 26.85 -7.27
N PRO A 226 10.57 27.90 -7.62
CA PRO A 226 10.75 28.65 -8.86
C PRO A 226 12.15 29.29 -9.02
N SER A 227 12.87 29.50 -7.92
CA SER A 227 14.27 29.95 -7.88
C SER A 227 15.27 28.88 -8.36
N GLY A 228 14.83 27.62 -8.47
CA GLY A 228 15.69 26.46 -8.72
C GLY A 228 16.27 25.84 -7.45
N GLU A 229 16.02 26.43 -6.27
CA GLU A 229 16.38 25.83 -4.99
C GLU A 229 15.60 24.52 -4.79
N THR A 230 16.28 23.52 -4.22
CA THR A 230 15.66 22.23 -3.90
C THR A 230 15.74 21.98 -2.40
N ARG A 231 14.64 21.46 -1.83
CA ARG A 231 14.52 21.11 -0.42
C ARG A 231 13.97 19.70 -0.28
N GLU A 232 14.60 18.90 0.57
CA GLU A 232 14.10 17.58 0.92
C GLU A 232 13.44 17.60 2.30
N VAL A 233 12.32 16.89 2.42
CA VAL A 233 11.66 16.62 3.70
C VAL A 233 11.56 15.12 3.92
N ARG A 234 11.70 14.71 5.18
CA ARG A 234 11.53 13.32 5.63
C ARG A 234 10.70 13.33 6.88
N VAL A 235 9.72 12.43 6.97
CA VAL A 235 8.76 12.41 8.06
C VAL A 235 8.46 10.97 8.51
N PRO A 236 8.49 10.69 9.82
CA PRO A 236 7.96 9.42 10.33
C PRO A 236 6.43 9.40 10.20
N ALA A 237 5.88 8.31 9.65
CA ALA A 237 4.43 8.14 9.48
C ALA A 237 3.78 7.23 10.55
N GLY A 238 4.58 6.73 11.49
CA GLY A 238 4.14 5.96 12.65
C GLY A 238 4.56 4.48 12.62
N GLN A 239 4.56 3.84 13.79
CA GLN A 239 4.95 2.44 13.95
C GLN A 239 3.96 1.46 13.30
N LEU A 240 2.66 1.73 13.39
CA LEU A 240 1.62 1.05 12.61
C LEU A 240 1.08 2.03 11.57
N CYS A 241 1.34 1.75 10.30
CA CYS A 241 1.10 2.70 9.23
C CYS A 241 0.81 1.96 7.93
N SER A 242 -0.18 2.42 7.16
CA SER A 242 -0.39 1.97 5.79
C SER A 242 0.49 2.77 4.83
N SER A 243 0.82 2.20 3.67
CA SER A 243 1.53 2.97 2.63
C SER A 243 0.78 4.26 2.28
N THR A 244 -0.55 4.21 2.14
CA THR A 244 -1.36 5.42 1.88
C THR A 244 -1.25 6.48 2.97
N ARG A 245 -1.14 6.08 4.25
CA ARG A 245 -0.90 7.05 5.33
C ARG A 245 0.50 7.67 5.22
N ALA A 246 1.52 6.87 4.90
CA ALA A 246 2.88 7.38 4.70
C ALA A 246 2.95 8.42 3.57
N GLU A 247 2.22 8.18 2.47
CA GLU A 247 2.07 9.13 1.35
C GLU A 247 1.45 10.46 1.80
N LEU A 248 0.33 10.40 2.54
CA LEU A 248 -0.33 11.59 3.06
C LEU A 248 0.56 12.35 4.08
N CYS A 249 1.34 11.63 4.90
CA CYS A 249 2.32 12.26 5.78
C CYS A 249 3.42 12.98 4.99
N ALA A 250 3.94 12.36 3.92
CA ALA A 250 4.94 12.98 3.04
C ALA A 250 4.42 14.28 2.42
N LEU A 251 3.20 14.24 1.89
CA LEU A 251 2.52 15.41 1.34
C LEU A 251 2.35 16.50 2.40
N LYS A 252 1.83 16.17 3.58
CA LYS A 252 1.65 17.14 4.68
C LYS A 252 2.97 17.78 5.11
N ALA A 253 4.05 17.00 5.17
CA ALA A 253 5.38 17.52 5.49
C ALA A 253 5.90 18.49 4.41
N ALA A 254 5.62 18.20 3.14
CA ALA A 254 5.98 19.09 2.04
C ALA A 254 5.21 20.42 2.09
N LEU A 255 3.90 20.36 2.33
CA LEU A 255 3.04 21.55 2.45
C LEU A 255 3.49 22.45 3.62
N ASN A 256 3.82 21.86 4.77
CA ASN A 256 4.39 22.61 5.90
C ASN A 256 5.71 23.31 5.52
N ALA A 257 6.61 22.60 4.83
CA ALA A 257 7.91 23.17 4.46
C ALA A 257 7.80 24.32 3.45
N ILE A 258 6.78 24.32 2.61
CA ILE A 258 6.46 25.42 1.68
C ILE A 258 5.85 26.59 2.44
N ARG A 259 4.91 26.34 3.36
CA ARG A 259 4.32 27.41 4.18
C ARG A 259 5.38 28.18 4.97
N ASP A 260 6.42 27.51 5.45
CA ASP A 260 7.52 28.13 6.19
C ASP A 260 8.48 28.94 5.30
N ALA A 261 8.48 28.71 3.98
CA ALA A 261 9.34 29.37 2.99
C ALA A 261 8.64 30.57 2.31
N ASP A 262 7.70 31.21 3.03
CA ASP A 262 6.66 32.15 2.57
C ASP A 262 7.10 33.26 1.59
N ALA A 263 8.40 33.59 1.53
CA ALA A 263 8.94 34.61 0.62
C ALA A 263 9.18 34.12 -0.83
N ASP A 264 9.33 32.81 -1.07
CA ASP A 264 9.85 32.27 -2.34
C ASP A 264 8.77 31.73 -3.30
N ILE A 265 7.50 31.74 -2.89
CA ILE A 265 6.39 31.04 -3.59
C ILE A 265 5.33 32.01 -4.14
N ALA A 266 5.47 33.33 -3.87
CA ALA A 266 4.42 34.32 -4.16
C ALA A 266 3.91 34.24 -5.62
N ASP A 267 2.61 33.97 -5.75
CA ASP A 267 1.81 33.86 -6.98
C ASP A 267 2.20 32.77 -7.99
N ASP A 268 3.28 32.01 -7.77
CA ASP A 268 3.67 30.90 -8.65
C ASP A 268 2.75 29.67 -8.39
N PRO A 269 2.42 28.88 -9.44
CA PRO A 269 1.61 27.67 -9.31
C PRO A 269 2.33 26.59 -8.49
N ILE A 270 1.57 25.77 -7.77
CA ILE A 270 2.09 24.62 -7.02
C ILE A 270 1.67 23.34 -7.73
N VAL A 271 2.65 22.52 -8.12
CA VAL A 271 2.42 21.23 -8.77
C VAL A 271 2.91 20.12 -7.85
N ILE A 272 2.00 19.22 -7.47
CA ILE A 272 2.27 18.12 -6.55
C ILE A 272 2.15 16.80 -7.30
N CYS A 273 3.27 16.11 -7.46
CA CYS A 273 3.37 14.82 -8.10
C CYS A 273 3.45 13.70 -7.06
N THR A 274 2.52 12.74 -7.15
CA THR A 274 2.52 11.51 -6.33
C THR A 274 2.10 10.31 -7.18
N ASP A 275 2.66 9.14 -6.90
CA ASP A 275 2.26 7.89 -7.56
C ASP A 275 1.10 7.18 -6.84
N SER A 276 0.68 7.70 -5.68
CA SER A 276 -0.37 7.13 -4.85
C SER A 276 -1.77 7.55 -5.29
N GLN A 277 -2.35 6.79 -6.23
CA GLN A 277 -3.76 6.95 -6.62
C GLN A 277 -4.71 6.86 -5.41
N ALA A 278 -4.38 6.06 -4.40
CA ALA A 278 -5.19 5.94 -3.20
C ALA A 278 -5.23 7.25 -2.40
N ALA A 279 -4.09 7.92 -2.20
CA ALA A 279 -4.02 9.20 -1.51
C ALA A 279 -4.76 10.29 -2.30
N LEU A 280 -4.57 10.35 -3.62
CA LEU A 280 -5.28 11.30 -4.49
C LEU A 280 -6.79 11.10 -4.45
N ARG A 281 -7.29 9.87 -4.57
CA ARG A 281 -8.73 9.56 -4.48
C ARG A 281 -9.33 9.94 -3.14
N MET A 282 -8.59 9.76 -2.04
CA MET A 282 -9.04 10.19 -0.72
C MET A 282 -9.21 11.70 -0.65
N LEU A 283 -8.25 12.47 -1.16
CA LEU A 283 -8.30 13.93 -1.15
C LEU A 283 -9.32 14.49 -2.15
N GLU A 284 -9.42 13.90 -3.35
CA GLU A 284 -10.37 14.28 -4.42
C GLU A 284 -11.83 14.26 -3.96
N SER A 285 -12.17 13.41 -2.97
CA SER A 285 -13.52 13.40 -2.38
C SER A 285 -13.96 14.73 -1.77
N GLY A 286 -13.03 15.67 -1.59
CA GLY A 286 -13.27 17.05 -1.16
C GLY A 286 -12.96 17.26 0.31
N ALA A 287 -12.80 18.53 0.69
CA ALA A 287 -12.47 18.97 2.05
C ALA A 287 -13.48 18.48 3.10
N SER A 288 -14.77 18.50 2.77
CA SER A 288 -15.87 18.11 3.66
C SER A 288 -16.03 16.60 3.82
N SER A 289 -15.51 15.81 2.88
CA SER A 289 -15.58 14.33 2.86
C SER A 289 -14.43 13.67 3.62
N GLN A 290 -13.49 14.45 4.14
CA GLN A 290 -12.33 13.90 4.86
C GLN A 290 -12.75 13.28 6.20
N THR A 291 -12.29 12.05 6.44
CA THR A 291 -12.65 11.26 7.64
C THR A 291 -11.49 11.12 8.63
N THR A 292 -10.36 11.78 8.38
CA THR A 292 -9.15 11.73 9.21
C THR A 292 -8.63 13.14 9.49
N HIS A 293 -8.00 13.36 10.65
CA HIS A 293 -7.39 14.65 10.95
C HIS A 293 -6.27 14.98 9.97
N LEU A 294 -5.48 13.98 9.54
CA LEU A 294 -4.46 14.18 8.52
C LEU A 294 -5.06 14.71 7.22
N GLY A 295 -6.10 14.07 6.69
CA GLY A 295 -6.78 14.52 5.46
C GLY A 295 -7.38 15.93 5.58
N ILE A 296 -8.02 16.24 6.72
CA ILE A 296 -8.53 17.60 7.01
C ILE A 296 -7.37 18.60 7.01
N SER A 297 -6.28 18.31 7.72
CA SER A 297 -5.14 19.21 7.84
C SER A 297 -4.41 19.45 6.51
N ILE A 298 -4.42 18.46 5.60
CA ILE A 298 -3.89 18.64 4.24
C ILE A 298 -4.79 19.60 3.47
N TRP A 299 -6.10 19.43 3.56
CA TRP A 299 -7.05 20.34 2.93
C TRP A 299 -6.96 21.77 3.49
N GLU A 300 -6.81 21.93 4.80
CA GLU A 300 -6.58 23.26 5.42
C GLU A 300 -5.34 23.95 4.82
N ASP A 301 -4.23 23.22 4.66
CA ASP A 301 -3.03 23.78 4.04
C ASP A 301 -3.24 24.10 2.55
N LEU A 302 -3.90 23.21 1.81
CA LEU A 302 -4.20 23.43 0.39
C LEU A 302 -5.08 24.66 0.19
N LEU A 303 -6.12 24.84 1.01
CA LEU A 303 -7.00 26.01 0.95
C LEU A 303 -6.27 27.28 1.39
N ALA A 304 -5.44 27.21 2.43
CA ALA A 304 -4.63 28.35 2.85
C ALA A 304 -3.66 28.81 1.75
N LEU A 305 -2.95 27.88 1.11
CA LEU A 305 -2.06 28.17 -0.01
C LEU A 305 -2.83 28.68 -1.23
N SER A 306 -3.97 28.08 -1.54
CA SER A 306 -4.83 28.49 -2.66
C SER A 306 -5.42 29.89 -2.46
N SER A 307 -5.78 30.26 -1.22
CA SER A 307 -6.34 31.58 -0.89
C SER A 307 -5.37 32.74 -1.14
N ARG A 308 -4.08 32.43 -1.25
CA ARG A 308 -3.00 33.39 -1.52
C ARG A 308 -2.80 33.66 -3.02
N GLY A 309 -3.56 33.00 -3.89
CA GLY A 309 -3.51 33.21 -5.35
C GLY A 309 -2.75 32.13 -6.12
N SER A 310 -2.02 31.23 -5.45
CA SER A 310 -1.32 30.12 -6.10
C SER A 310 -2.30 28.99 -6.48
N PRO A 311 -2.53 28.72 -7.77
CA PRO A 311 -3.31 27.55 -8.17
C PRO A 311 -2.51 26.29 -7.83
N ILE A 312 -3.20 25.28 -7.28
CA ILE A 312 -2.59 24.01 -6.85
C ILE A 312 -3.11 22.89 -7.73
N ARG A 313 -2.19 22.12 -8.33
CA ARG A 313 -2.51 20.91 -9.07
C ARG A 313 -1.85 19.71 -8.42
N LEU A 314 -2.65 18.70 -8.10
CA LEU A 314 -2.15 17.38 -7.70
C LEU A 314 -2.22 16.45 -8.91
N GLN A 315 -1.06 16.00 -9.39
CA GLN A 315 -0.89 15.17 -10.56
C GLN A 315 -0.48 13.74 -10.17
N TRP A 316 -1.18 12.75 -10.70
CA TRP A 316 -0.73 11.36 -10.63
C TRP A 316 0.39 11.10 -11.65
N GLU A 317 1.52 10.53 -11.23
CA GLU A 317 2.63 10.15 -12.13
C GLU A 317 3.26 8.80 -11.81
N TRP A 318 3.91 8.19 -12.82
CA TRP A 318 4.64 6.91 -12.67
C TRP A 318 6.16 7.17 -12.62
N PRO A 319 6.87 6.84 -11.52
CA PRO A 319 8.28 7.19 -11.34
C PRO A 319 9.17 6.64 -12.46
N SER A 320 10.29 7.31 -12.73
CA SER A 320 11.34 6.78 -13.61
C SER A 320 12.08 5.62 -12.91
N SER A 321 12.19 4.46 -13.58
CA SER A 321 12.92 3.29 -13.05
C SER A 321 13.68 2.56 -14.15
N PHE A 322 14.75 1.84 -13.80
CA PHE A 322 15.53 1.03 -14.76
C PHE A 322 14.67 0.04 -15.56
N PHE A 323 13.66 -0.56 -14.91
CA PHE A 323 12.73 -1.45 -15.60
C PHE A 323 11.74 -0.70 -16.51
N LYS A 324 11.47 0.59 -16.26
CA LYS A 324 10.74 1.48 -17.19
C LYS A 324 11.49 1.57 -18.53
N ASP A 325 12.82 1.70 -18.51
CA ASP A 325 13.64 1.79 -19.73
C ASP A 325 13.67 0.47 -20.54
N ILE A 326 13.65 -0.68 -19.85
CA ILE A 326 13.63 -2.01 -20.46
C ILE A 326 12.26 -2.34 -21.06
N MET A 327 11.22 -2.11 -20.26
CA MET A 327 9.87 -2.43 -20.66
C MET A 327 9.49 -1.57 -21.86
N ARG A 328 10.03 -0.34 -21.96
CA ARG A 328 9.57 0.71 -22.88
C ARG A 328 8.06 0.71 -22.78
N ASP A 329 7.43 0.14 -23.80
CA ASP A 329 6.00 -0.05 -23.90
C ASP A 329 5.40 -1.27 -23.27
N ARG A 330 6.10 -2.36 -23.10
CA ARG A 330 5.38 -3.58 -22.77
C ARG A 330 5.09 -3.61 -21.27
N MET A 331 3.81 -3.69 -20.88
CA MET A 331 3.49 -3.99 -19.48
C MET A 331 4.01 -5.39 -19.11
N PRO A 332 4.58 -5.56 -17.91
CA PRO A 332 5.04 -6.87 -17.49
C PRO A 332 3.84 -7.82 -17.36
N ALA A 333 3.96 -9.02 -17.92
CA ALA A 333 2.92 -10.04 -17.78
C ALA A 333 2.64 -10.34 -16.29
N PRO A 334 1.38 -10.68 -15.93
CA PRO A 334 1.04 -11.13 -14.59
C PRO A 334 1.87 -12.37 -14.21
N LEU A 335 2.33 -12.41 -12.96
CA LEU A 335 3.19 -13.47 -12.43
C LEU A 335 2.32 -14.62 -11.90
N ASN A 336 1.84 -15.48 -12.79
CA ASN A 336 0.88 -16.53 -12.43
C ASN A 336 1.53 -17.82 -11.88
N ASN A 337 2.84 -18.00 -12.12
CA ASN A 337 3.55 -19.25 -11.82
C ASN A 337 4.62 -19.11 -10.72
N LEU A 338 4.57 -18.04 -9.93
CA LEU A 338 5.55 -17.77 -8.87
C LEU A 338 4.87 -17.82 -7.51
N ASP A 339 5.61 -18.28 -6.50
CA ASP A 339 5.20 -18.08 -5.12
C ASP A 339 5.18 -16.59 -4.75
N ARG A 340 4.54 -16.27 -3.62
CA ARG A 340 4.34 -14.89 -3.18
C ARG A 340 5.65 -14.16 -2.91
N ASP A 341 6.66 -14.80 -2.32
CA ASP A 341 7.95 -14.13 -2.01
C ASP A 341 8.70 -13.81 -3.31
N ALA A 342 8.74 -14.77 -4.24
CA ALA A 342 9.33 -14.57 -5.56
C ALA A 342 8.62 -13.46 -6.33
N ALA A 343 7.28 -13.44 -6.33
CA ALA A 343 6.49 -12.39 -6.98
C ALA A 343 6.77 -11.00 -6.38
N VAL A 344 6.82 -10.89 -5.04
CA VAL A 344 7.17 -9.64 -4.35
C VAL A 344 8.56 -9.15 -4.74
N ASN A 345 9.56 -10.04 -4.79
CA ASN A 345 10.91 -9.68 -5.21
C ASN A 345 10.92 -9.12 -6.65
N VAL A 346 10.22 -9.77 -7.58
CA VAL A 346 10.10 -9.30 -8.96
C VAL A 346 9.43 -7.92 -9.03
N HIS A 347 8.35 -7.71 -8.27
CA HIS A 347 7.67 -6.41 -8.21
C HIS A 347 8.58 -5.31 -7.67
N GLN A 348 9.30 -5.58 -6.58
CA GLN A 348 10.19 -4.61 -5.98
C GLN A 348 11.42 -4.30 -6.84
N LEU A 349 11.99 -5.31 -7.52
CA LEU A 349 13.07 -5.13 -8.51
C LEU A 349 12.61 -4.26 -9.68
N ARG A 350 11.37 -4.46 -10.16
CA ARG A 350 10.76 -3.63 -11.21
C ARG A 350 10.50 -2.19 -10.77
N ALA A 351 10.11 -2.00 -9.52
CA ALA A 351 9.92 -0.68 -8.95
C ALA A 351 11.25 0.04 -8.67
N GLY A 352 12.35 -0.70 -8.43
CA GLY A 352 13.60 -0.12 -7.96
C GLY A 352 13.61 0.15 -6.44
N HIS A 353 12.60 -0.35 -5.73
CA HIS A 353 12.43 -0.28 -4.28
C HIS A 353 12.63 -1.67 -3.66
N TRP A 354 13.76 -2.29 -3.99
CA TRP A 354 14.03 -3.66 -3.55
C TRP A 354 14.54 -3.69 -2.12
N GLY A 355 13.73 -4.22 -1.20
CA GLY A 355 14.07 -4.32 0.22
C GLY A 355 15.32 -5.14 0.51
N ARG A 356 15.82 -5.88 -0.50
CA ARG A 356 17.07 -6.66 -0.43
C ARG A 356 18.23 -5.98 -1.18
N SER A 357 18.15 -4.68 -1.52
CA SER A 357 19.23 -3.90 -2.17
C SER A 357 19.96 -3.00 -1.17
N GLU A 358 21.29 -3.05 -1.12
CA GLU A 358 22.11 -2.16 -0.29
C GLU A 358 21.95 -0.70 -0.69
N GLN A 359 21.92 -0.41 -1.99
CA GLN A 359 21.69 0.95 -2.47
C GLN A 359 20.32 1.47 -2.06
N TYR A 360 19.27 0.66 -2.21
CA TYR A 360 17.94 1.07 -1.80
C TYR A 360 17.89 1.33 -0.29
N LEU A 361 18.37 0.38 0.52
CA LEU A 361 18.38 0.48 1.97
C LEU A 361 19.21 1.67 2.47
N HIS A 362 20.36 1.95 1.85
CA HIS A 362 21.17 3.13 2.17
C HIS A 362 20.45 4.44 1.79
N ARG A 363 19.83 4.48 0.60
CA ARG A 363 19.07 5.64 0.11
C ARG A 363 17.91 6.01 1.03
N ILE A 364 17.27 5.03 1.65
CA ILE A 364 16.18 5.25 2.62
C ILE A 364 16.68 5.34 4.08
N GLY A 365 17.99 5.41 4.30
CA GLY A 365 18.58 5.60 5.64
C GLY A 365 18.56 4.35 6.54
N ARG A 366 18.24 3.17 5.99
CA ARG A 366 18.21 1.90 6.74
C ARG A 366 19.57 1.20 6.82
N ARG A 367 20.55 1.62 6.02
CA ARG A 367 21.96 1.14 6.07
C ARG A 367 22.95 2.31 6.03
N PRO A 368 23.06 3.10 7.12
CA PRO A 368 24.08 4.14 7.22
C PRO A 368 25.48 3.53 7.37
N ILE A 369 26.50 4.26 6.93
CA ILE A 369 27.91 3.99 7.25
C ILE A 369 28.52 5.22 7.94
N PRO A 370 29.64 5.09 8.67
CA PRO A 370 30.22 6.21 9.41
C PRO A 370 30.50 7.46 8.55
N THR A 371 30.82 7.28 7.27
CA THR A 371 31.16 8.35 6.34
C THR A 371 29.96 8.90 5.55
N CYS A 372 28.81 8.24 5.60
CA CYS A 372 27.59 8.68 4.92
C CYS A 372 26.37 8.04 5.58
N GLN A 373 25.48 8.87 6.12
CA GLN A 373 24.28 8.39 6.80
C GLN A 373 23.18 7.98 5.80
N GLN A 374 22.98 8.77 4.76
CA GLN A 374 21.95 8.54 3.75
C GLN A 374 22.23 9.39 2.50
N CYS A 375 22.48 8.75 1.36
CA CYS A 375 22.57 9.43 0.07
C CYS A 375 22.09 8.51 -1.07
N ASN A 376 21.87 9.07 -2.27
CA ASN A 376 21.48 8.33 -3.47
C ASN A 376 22.64 8.16 -4.47
N LEU A 377 23.88 8.46 -4.07
CA LEU A 377 25.03 8.40 -4.97
C LEU A 377 25.42 6.93 -5.25
N LYS A 378 25.39 6.51 -6.52
CA LYS A 378 25.82 5.15 -6.94
C LYS A 378 27.29 4.86 -6.61
N ALA A 379 28.12 5.91 -6.51
CA ALA A 379 29.52 5.79 -6.11
C ALA A 379 29.72 5.59 -4.59
N CYS A 380 28.66 5.77 -3.78
CA CYS A 380 28.76 5.63 -2.33
C CYS A 380 29.18 4.22 -1.95
N PRO A 381 30.16 4.05 -1.02
CA PRO A 381 30.55 2.74 -0.52
C PRO A 381 29.38 1.94 0.07
N ALA A 382 28.43 2.60 0.74
CA ALA A 382 27.24 1.96 1.32
C ALA A 382 26.25 1.45 0.26
N ALA A 383 26.31 2.00 -0.95
CA ALA A 383 25.45 1.57 -2.04
C ALA A 383 26.01 0.35 -2.79
N ARG A 384 27.24 -0.10 -2.51
CA ARG A 384 27.90 -1.17 -3.26
C ARG A 384 27.23 -2.52 -3.07
N CYS A 385 27.16 -3.30 -4.15
CA CYS A 385 26.78 -4.70 -4.14
C CYS A 385 27.68 -5.48 -3.18
N ILE A 386 27.10 -6.07 -2.14
CA ILE A 386 27.91 -6.79 -1.14
C ILE A 386 28.50 -8.09 -1.67
N VAL A 387 27.93 -8.63 -2.76
CA VAL A 387 28.38 -9.87 -3.37
C VAL A 387 29.64 -9.65 -4.21
N CYS A 388 29.66 -8.68 -5.12
CA CYS A 388 30.82 -8.46 -6.01
C CYS A 388 31.64 -7.19 -5.70
N ARG A 389 31.07 -6.20 -5.00
CA ARG A 389 31.71 -4.91 -4.64
C ARG A 389 32.17 -4.03 -5.80
N GLU A 390 31.85 -4.39 -7.04
CA GLU A 390 32.27 -3.69 -8.25
C GLU A 390 31.33 -2.55 -8.68
N GLY A 391 30.06 -2.61 -8.28
CA GLY A 391 29.06 -1.61 -8.65
C GLY A 391 28.03 -1.38 -7.54
N ALA A 392 27.20 -0.36 -7.72
CA ALA A 392 26.08 -0.11 -6.82
C ALA A 392 25.05 -1.25 -6.92
N ASP A 393 24.43 -1.63 -5.81
CA ASP A 393 23.45 -2.72 -5.69
C ASP A 393 22.09 -2.34 -6.31
N THR A 394 22.07 -1.90 -7.56
CA THR A 394 20.85 -1.60 -8.32
C THR A 394 20.27 -2.88 -8.96
N PRO A 395 18.96 -2.91 -9.29
CA PRO A 395 18.40 -3.96 -10.13
C PRO A 395 19.14 -4.12 -11.47
N GLU A 396 19.59 -3.02 -12.07
CA GLU A 396 20.41 -3.05 -13.29
C GLU A 396 21.73 -3.80 -13.08
N HIS A 397 22.46 -3.44 -12.02
CA HIS A 397 23.70 -4.11 -11.70
C HIS A 397 23.47 -5.58 -11.39
N VAL A 398 22.55 -5.90 -10.48
CA VAL A 398 22.25 -7.26 -10.05
C VAL A 398 21.91 -8.14 -11.25
N LEU A 399 20.91 -7.73 -12.05
CA LEU A 399 20.37 -8.59 -13.10
C LEU A 399 21.27 -8.66 -14.34
N LEU A 400 21.88 -7.55 -14.77
CA LEU A 400 22.63 -7.50 -16.02
C LEU A 400 24.15 -7.63 -15.86
N ARG A 401 24.71 -7.16 -14.74
CA ARG A 401 26.16 -6.92 -14.62
C ARG A 401 26.86 -7.72 -13.51
N CYS A 402 26.17 -8.15 -12.45
CA CYS A 402 26.83 -8.81 -11.32
C CYS A 402 27.56 -10.07 -11.80
N PRO A 403 28.89 -10.18 -11.62
CA PRO A 403 29.65 -11.36 -12.03
C PRO A 403 29.15 -12.64 -11.33
N CYS A 404 28.63 -12.49 -10.11
CA CYS A 404 28.03 -13.57 -9.32
C CYS A 404 26.93 -14.33 -10.07
N LEU A 405 26.21 -13.66 -10.97
CA LEU A 405 25.13 -14.22 -11.75
C LEU A 405 25.55 -14.65 -13.16
N ALA A 406 26.82 -14.56 -13.54
CA ALA A 406 27.28 -14.93 -14.88
C ALA A 406 26.91 -16.38 -15.24
N GLY A 407 27.16 -17.33 -14.33
CA GLY A 407 26.79 -18.73 -14.54
C GLY A 407 25.26 -18.96 -14.55
N ALA A 408 24.50 -18.20 -13.77
CA ALA A 408 23.04 -18.29 -13.77
C ALA A 408 22.44 -17.76 -15.09
N ARG A 409 22.94 -16.62 -15.59
CA ARG A 409 22.56 -16.08 -16.91
C ARG A 409 22.91 -17.06 -18.03
N LEU A 410 24.13 -17.60 -18.03
CA LEU A 410 24.54 -18.60 -19.02
C LEU A 410 23.60 -19.82 -19.04
N ARG A 411 23.21 -20.35 -17.87
CA ARG A 411 22.29 -21.49 -17.78
C ARG A 411 20.86 -21.16 -18.21
N LEU A 412 20.35 -19.99 -17.83
CA LEU A 412 18.95 -19.61 -18.05
C LEU A 412 18.69 -19.06 -19.45
N THR A 413 19.69 -18.42 -20.07
CA THR A 413 19.50 -17.70 -21.34
C THR A 413 20.53 -18.06 -22.41
N GLY A 414 21.48 -18.95 -22.12
CA GLY A 414 22.57 -19.31 -23.03
C GLY A 414 23.65 -18.25 -23.22
N ASN A 415 23.65 -17.16 -22.43
CA ASN A 415 24.63 -16.08 -22.55
C ASN A 415 24.90 -15.42 -21.18
N ILE A 416 26.17 -15.09 -20.91
CA ILE A 416 26.56 -14.35 -19.69
C ILE A 416 26.13 -12.89 -19.71
N HIS A 417 25.97 -12.31 -20.90
CA HIS A 417 25.52 -10.94 -21.14
C HIS A 417 24.13 -10.99 -21.78
N ILE A 418 23.11 -10.89 -20.94
CA ILE A 418 21.73 -10.86 -21.42
C ILE A 418 21.37 -9.46 -21.89
N ARG A 419 20.56 -9.38 -22.94
CA ARG A 419 20.02 -8.12 -23.42
C ARG A 419 18.96 -7.63 -22.42
N PRO A 420 18.88 -6.32 -22.12
CA PRO A 420 17.90 -5.79 -21.18
C PRO A 420 16.47 -6.24 -21.49
N GLU A 421 16.09 -6.37 -22.77
CA GLU A 421 14.75 -6.81 -23.21
C GLU A 421 14.36 -8.20 -22.72
N GLN A 422 15.32 -9.06 -22.40
CA GLN A 422 15.04 -10.40 -21.86
C GLN A 422 14.46 -10.32 -20.44
N LEU A 423 14.72 -9.24 -19.69
CA LEU A 423 14.12 -9.01 -18.37
C LEU A 423 12.62 -8.65 -18.42
N LYS A 424 12.00 -8.64 -19.62
CA LYS A 424 10.54 -8.61 -19.78
C LYS A 424 9.87 -9.86 -19.22
N ASP A 425 10.59 -10.97 -19.23
CA ASP A 425 10.15 -12.24 -18.65
C ASP A 425 10.24 -12.18 -17.11
N GLY A 426 9.10 -12.31 -16.44
CA GLY A 426 9.01 -12.31 -14.98
C GLY A 426 9.63 -13.53 -14.31
N GLU A 427 9.61 -14.69 -14.99
CA GLU A 427 10.19 -15.93 -14.47
C GLU A 427 11.72 -15.86 -14.51
N LEU A 428 12.29 -15.29 -15.58
CA LEU A 428 13.72 -15.01 -15.66
C LEU A 428 14.18 -14.05 -14.56
N VAL A 429 13.44 -12.96 -14.33
CA VAL A 429 13.76 -12.01 -13.24
C VAL A 429 13.72 -12.71 -11.89
N ALA A 430 12.71 -13.55 -11.64
CA ALA A 430 12.60 -14.31 -10.41
C ALA A 430 13.78 -15.28 -10.21
N ALA A 431 14.16 -16.02 -11.26
CA ALA A 431 15.26 -16.98 -11.20
C ALA A 431 16.62 -16.30 -10.95
N LEU A 432 16.87 -15.16 -11.58
CA LEU A 432 18.06 -14.35 -11.34
C LEU A 432 18.07 -13.74 -9.94
N ALA A 433 16.94 -13.22 -9.47
CA ALA A 433 16.80 -12.69 -8.11
C ALA A 433 17.09 -13.78 -7.05
N ALA A 434 16.49 -14.96 -7.20
CA ALA A 434 16.75 -16.09 -6.32
C ALA A 434 18.23 -16.53 -6.36
N GLY A 435 18.84 -16.51 -7.54
CA GLY A 435 20.27 -16.75 -7.71
C GLY A 435 21.14 -15.77 -6.93
N TYR A 436 20.84 -14.48 -7.01
CA TYR A 436 21.59 -13.45 -6.32
C TYR A 436 21.48 -13.62 -4.80
N LEU A 437 20.27 -13.90 -4.31
CA LEU A 437 20.01 -14.05 -2.88
C LEU A 437 20.77 -15.22 -2.26
N ARG A 438 20.91 -16.34 -2.96
CA ARG A 438 21.76 -17.46 -2.49
C ARG A 438 23.23 -17.06 -2.26
N HIS A 439 23.74 -16.09 -3.02
CA HIS A 439 25.08 -15.55 -2.80
C HIS A 439 25.12 -14.46 -1.73
N LYS A 440 24.00 -13.76 -1.53
CA LYS A 440 23.88 -12.64 -0.59
C LYS A 440 23.65 -13.09 0.86
N GLU A 441 22.78 -14.07 1.07
CA GLU A 441 22.33 -14.52 2.40
C GLU A 441 23.47 -14.91 3.36
N PRO A 442 24.51 -15.67 2.94
CA PRO A 442 25.63 -16.01 3.82
C PRO A 442 26.44 -14.77 4.25
N LEU A 443 26.51 -13.75 3.40
CA LEU A 443 27.27 -12.53 3.64
C LEU A 443 26.52 -11.56 4.57
N THR A 444 25.19 -11.54 4.49
CA THR A 444 24.37 -10.77 5.43
C THR A 444 24.41 -11.34 6.84
N GLY A 445 24.56 -12.67 6.98
CA GLY A 445 24.76 -13.32 8.29
C GLY A 445 26.12 -13.04 8.91
N LEU A 446 27.18 -12.91 8.09
CA LEU A 446 28.54 -12.57 8.56
C LEU A 446 28.69 -11.11 9.02
N GLN A 447 27.82 -10.20 8.57
CA GLN A 447 27.78 -8.81 9.05
C GLN A 447 27.06 -8.66 10.40
N ALA A 448 26.28 -9.66 10.83
CA ALA A 448 25.73 -9.75 12.18
C ALA A 448 26.77 -10.39 13.13
N GLY A 449 27.89 -9.70 13.33
CA GLY A 449 28.79 -9.99 14.45
C GLY A 449 28.06 -9.72 15.79
N PRO A 450 28.49 -10.34 16.90
CA PRO A 450 27.72 -10.37 18.14
C PRO A 450 27.40 -8.94 18.58
N SER A 451 26.10 -8.67 18.76
CA SER A 451 25.63 -7.55 19.56
C SER A 451 26.36 -7.61 20.90
N ARG A 452 27.32 -6.70 21.10
CA ARG A 452 27.94 -6.51 22.41
C ARG A 452 26.85 -6.08 23.40
N PRO A 453 26.90 -6.58 24.64
CA PRO A 453 25.88 -6.36 25.66
C PRO A 453 25.68 -4.89 26.01
#